data_AF-A0A815DIY9-F1
#
_entry.id   AF-A0A815DIY9-F1
#
_cell.length_a   1.000
_cell.length_b   1.000
_cell.length_c   1.000
_cell.angle_alpha   90.00
_cell.angle_beta   90.00
_cell.angle_gamma   90.00
#
_symmetry.space_group_name_H-M   'P 1'
#
loop_
_entity.id
_entity.type
_entity.pdbx_description
1 polymer ?
#
loop_
_entity_poly.entity_id
_entity_poly.type
_entity_poly.pdbx_seq_one_letter_code
_entity_poly.pdbx_strand_id
1 'polypeptide(L)'
;MASYRSILMICVIVTSLLHAIHGRKDFVCPEKDILGGCKDPKECIYENPNDCGGFIQCDDSGKVYYQKCNVGLKWNDRIKNCDIPRKTTCH
;
A
#
# COMPACT_ATOMS: atom_id res chain seq x y z
N MET A 1 14.93 26.04 33.30
CA MET A 1 14.95 24.56 33.44
C MET A 1 13.56 24.04 33.11
N ALA A 2 13.36 23.46 31.93
CA ALA A 2 12.07 22.86 31.59
C ALA A 2 11.85 21.61 32.47
N SER A 3 10.69 21.50 33.12
CA SER A 3 10.36 20.35 33.96
C SER A 3 10.26 19.09 33.10
N TYR A 4 10.68 17.95 33.63
CA TYR A 4 10.57 16.63 32.99
C TYR A 4 9.14 16.34 32.47
N ARG A 5 8.11 16.79 33.21
CA ARG A 5 6.70 16.66 32.79
C ARG A 5 6.38 17.49 31.55
N SER A 6 6.97 18.68 31.43
CA SER A 6 6.83 19.54 30.25
C SER A 6 7.55 18.95 29.03
N ILE A 7 8.74 18.38 29.22
CA ILE A 7 9.49 17.70 28.14
C ILE A 7 8.73 16.46 27.65
N LEU A 8 8.22 15.64 28.56
CA LEU A 8 7.44 14.44 28.23
C LEU A 8 6.16 14.77 27.45
N MET A 9 5.44 15.82 27.85
CA MET A 9 4.24 16.30 27.13
C MET A 9 4.58 16.76 25.71
N ILE A 10 5.66 17.53 25.54
CA ILE A 10 6.11 18.00 24.23
C ILE A 10 6.47 16.82 23.32
N CYS A 11 7.20 15.82 23.84
CA CYS A 11 7.55 14.63 23.07
C CYS A 11 6.32 13.85 22.59
N VAL A 12 5.30 13.66 23.43
CA VAL A 12 4.07 12.94 23.07
C VAL A 12 3.27 13.70 22.00
N ILE A 13 3.20 15.02 22.09
CA ILE A 13 2.53 15.85 21.08
C ILE A 13 3.29 15.78 19.75
N VAL A 14 4.61 15.91 19.78
CA VAL A 14 5.46 15.83 18.57
C VAL A 14 5.36 14.46 17.91
N THR A 15 5.41 13.36 18.67
CA THR A 15 5.27 12.01 18.10
C THR A 15 3.87 11.77 17.54
N SER A 16 2.82 12.22 18.22
CA SER A 16 1.44 12.09 17.74
C SER A 16 1.21 12.89 16.45
N LEU A 17 1.75 14.11 16.39
CA LEU A 17 1.72 14.94 15.17
C LEU A 17 2.54 14.30 14.04
N LEU A 18 3.73 13.75 14.33
CA LEU A 18 4.53 13.02 13.33
C LEU A 18 3.82 11.79 12.78
N HIS A 19 3.11 11.02 13.62
CA HIS A 19 2.29 9.89 13.15
C HIS A 19 1.09 10.34 12.32
N ALA A 20 0.44 11.45 12.68
CA ALA A 20 -0.65 12.03 11.90
C ALA A 20 -0.17 12.54 10.53
N ILE A 21 1.07 13.05 10.45
CA ILE A 21 1.71 13.47 9.20
C ILE A 21 2.07 12.26 8.32
N HIS A 22 2.48 11.13 8.91
CA HIS A 22 2.80 9.88 8.19
C HIS A 22 1.59 8.92 8.08
N GLY A 23 0.37 9.45 8.06
CA GLY A 23 -0.90 8.71 8.07
C GLY A 23 -1.19 7.81 6.85
N ARG A 24 -0.20 7.49 6.02
CA ARG A 24 -0.30 6.47 4.98
C ARG A 24 0.98 5.64 5.03
N LYS A 25 0.88 4.40 5.54
CA LYS A 25 1.91 3.41 5.26
C LYS A 25 1.85 3.15 3.75
N ASP A 26 2.71 3.82 3.00
CA ASP A 26 2.82 3.57 1.57
C ASP A 26 3.30 2.13 1.37
N PHE A 27 2.64 1.43 0.44
CA PHE A 27 3.06 0.09 0.06
C PHE A 27 4.46 0.15 -0.55
N VAL A 28 5.32 -0.80 -0.20
CA VAL A 28 6.67 -0.93 -0.76
C VAL A 28 6.76 -2.23 -1.54
N CYS A 29 7.26 -2.17 -2.77
CA CYS A 29 7.45 -3.33 -3.62
C CYS A 29 8.45 -4.31 -2.98
N PRO A 30 8.11 -5.60 -2.84
CA PRO A 30 9.04 -6.60 -2.32
C PRO A 30 10.29 -6.74 -3.21
N GLU A 31 11.47 -6.43 -2.67
CA GLU A 31 12.76 -6.48 -3.41
C GLU A 31 13.02 -7.85 -4.07
N LYS A 32 12.61 -8.93 -3.40
CA LYS A 32 12.75 -10.30 -3.91
C LYS A 32 11.97 -10.55 -5.21
N ASP A 33 10.87 -9.83 -5.43
CA ASP A 33 10.01 -10.02 -6.62
C ASP A 33 10.57 -9.22 -7.80
N ILE A 34 11.13 -8.03 -7.56
CA ILE A 34 11.74 -7.19 -8.61
C ILE A 34 13.12 -7.69 -9.07
N LEU A 35 13.83 -8.49 -8.25
CA LEU A 35 15.16 -9.01 -8.58
C LEU A 35 15.17 -9.89 -9.86
N GLY A 36 14.05 -10.52 -10.20
CA GLY A 36 13.88 -11.32 -11.42
C GLY A 36 13.44 -10.52 -12.66
N GLY A 37 13.09 -9.25 -12.47
CA GLY A 37 12.32 -8.45 -13.42
C GLY A 37 10.85 -8.88 -13.46
N CYS A 38 9.94 -7.91 -13.58
CA CYS A 38 8.49 -8.09 -13.66
C CYS A 38 8.09 -8.52 -15.08
N LYS A 39 8.54 -9.70 -15.52
CA LYS A 39 8.43 -10.13 -16.93
C LYS A 39 7.07 -10.74 -17.24
N ASP A 40 6.48 -11.45 -16.29
CA ASP A 40 5.14 -12.00 -16.45
C ASP A 40 4.07 -10.95 -16.10
N PRO A 41 2.97 -10.86 -16.87
CA PRO A 41 1.88 -9.91 -16.61
C PRO A 41 1.19 -10.07 -15.25
N LYS A 42 1.49 -11.13 -14.49
CA LYS A 42 0.94 -11.43 -13.17
C LYS A 42 1.94 -11.21 -12.04
N GLU A 43 3.21 -11.01 -12.38
CA GLU A 43 4.27 -10.69 -11.42
C GLU A 43 4.24 -9.22 -11.06
N CYS A 44 4.77 -8.88 -9.88
CA CYS A 44 4.82 -7.50 -9.41
C CYS A 44 3.46 -6.80 -9.31
N ILE A 45 2.36 -7.57 -9.23
CA ILE A 45 1.01 -7.05 -9.01
C ILE A 45 0.47 -7.53 -7.67
N TYR A 46 0.00 -6.59 -6.86
CA TYR A 46 -0.40 -6.79 -5.47
C TYR A 46 -1.76 -6.15 -5.19
N GLU A 47 -2.42 -6.64 -4.15
CA GLU A 47 -3.64 -6.01 -3.64
C GLU A 47 -3.35 -4.61 -3.08
N ASN A 48 -4.29 -3.69 -3.28
CA ASN A 48 -4.23 -2.39 -2.64
C ASN A 48 -4.98 -2.45 -1.29
N PRO A 49 -4.29 -2.31 -0.14
CA PRO A 49 -4.91 -2.44 1.18
C PRO A 49 -5.89 -1.31 1.52
N ASN A 50 -5.88 -0.23 0.72
CA ASN A 50 -6.72 0.95 0.97
C ASN A 50 -7.88 1.09 -0.03
N ASP A 51 -7.86 0.37 -1.16
CA ASP A 51 -8.88 0.50 -2.20
C ASP A 51 -9.04 -0.79 -3.01
N CYS A 52 -10.10 -1.55 -2.72
CA CYS A 52 -10.44 -2.76 -3.45
C CYS A 52 -10.83 -2.52 -4.93
N GLY A 53 -11.15 -1.27 -5.30
CA GLY A 53 -11.45 -0.87 -6.68
C GLY A 53 -10.20 -0.73 -7.54
N GLY A 54 -9.03 -1.11 -7.02
CA GLY A 54 -7.76 -1.05 -7.71
C GLY A 54 -6.75 -2.04 -7.17
N PHE A 55 -5.55 -1.96 -7.73
CA PHE A 55 -4.43 -2.82 -7.37
C PHE A 55 -3.13 -2.04 -7.49
N ILE A 56 -2.05 -2.63 -6.98
CA ILE A 56 -0.73 -2.05 -7.03
C ILE A 56 0.09 -2.81 -8.06
N GLN A 57 0.77 -2.08 -8.93
CA GLN A 57 1.73 -2.62 -9.88
C GLN A 57 3.09 -2.01 -9.60
N CYS A 58 4.13 -2.85 -9.55
CA CYS A 58 5.52 -2.41 -9.43
C CYS A 58 6.22 -2.49 -10.78
N ASP A 59 7.19 -1.60 -11.01
CA ASP A 59 8.18 -1.77 -12.09
C ASP A 59 9.47 -2.41 -11.58
N ASP A 60 10.39 -2.72 -12.50
CA ASP A 60 11.69 -3.34 -12.21
C ASP A 60 12.58 -2.50 -11.27
N SER A 61 12.30 -1.20 -11.11
CA SER A 61 13.00 -0.32 -10.18
C SER A 61 12.38 -0.29 -8.77
N GLY A 62 11.29 -1.04 -8.56
CA GLY A 62 10.54 -1.04 -7.31
C GLY A 62 9.60 0.15 -7.15
N LYS A 63 9.32 0.90 -8.22
CA LYS A 63 8.38 2.02 -8.16
C LYS A 63 6.94 1.53 -8.20
N VAL A 64 6.13 2.11 -7.33
CA VAL A 64 4.73 1.75 -7.09
C VAL A 64 3.80 2.54 -8.01
N TYR A 65 2.89 1.85 -8.67
CA TYR A 65 1.80 2.42 -9.47
C TYR A 65 0.46 1.91 -8.95
N TYR A 66 -0.46 2.83 -8.68
CA TYR A 66 -1.83 2.51 -8.27
C TYR A 66 -2.72 2.46 -9.50
N GLN A 67 -3.17 1.25 -9.84
CA GLN A 67 -4.04 1.00 -10.98
C GLN A 67 -5.49 0.88 -10.52
N LYS A 68 -6.42 1.31 -11.38
CA LYS A 68 -7.87 1.20 -11.11
C LYS A 68 -8.48 0.10 -11.93
N CYS A 69 -9.38 -0.64 -11.32
CA CYS A 69 -10.30 -1.51 -12.02
C CYS A 69 -11.36 -0.69 -12.75
N ASN A 70 -11.98 -1.30 -13.77
CA ASN A 70 -13.17 -0.74 -14.40
C ASN A 70 -14.30 -0.60 -13.37
N VAL A 71 -15.21 0.36 -13.63
CA VAL A 71 -16.34 0.66 -12.74
C VAL A 71 -17.12 -0.61 -12.39
N GLY A 72 -17.29 -0.85 -11.09
CA GLY A 72 -18.04 -2.00 -10.57
C GLY A 72 -17.23 -3.29 -10.40
N LEU A 73 -15.97 -3.34 -10.85
CA LEU A 73 -15.06 -4.46 -10.62
C LEU A 73 -14.18 -4.21 -9.39
N LYS A 74 -13.67 -5.29 -8.81
CA LYS A 74 -12.75 -5.28 -7.66
C LYS A 74 -11.57 -6.21 -7.90
N TRP A 75 -10.45 -5.93 -7.24
CA TRP A 75 -9.26 -6.78 -7.34
C TRP A 75 -9.54 -8.22 -6.87
N ASN A 76 -9.02 -9.20 -7.61
CA ASN A 76 -9.02 -10.61 -7.26
C ASN A 76 -7.58 -11.13 -7.36
N ASP A 77 -6.92 -11.23 -6.20
CA ASP A 77 -5.52 -11.59 -6.09
C ASP A 77 -5.24 -13.04 -6.53
N ARG A 78 -6.24 -13.93 -6.42
CA ARG A 78 -6.12 -15.34 -6.85
C ARG A 78 -5.84 -15.46 -8.35
N ILE A 79 -6.38 -14.55 -9.16
CA ILE A 79 -6.21 -14.56 -10.62
C ILE A 79 -5.33 -13.40 -11.12
N LYS A 80 -4.89 -12.52 -10.20
CA LYS A 80 -4.17 -11.28 -10.47
C LYS A 80 -4.88 -10.38 -11.50
N ASN A 81 -6.19 -10.18 -11.32
CA ASN A 81 -7.00 -9.33 -12.20
C ASN A 81 -8.24 -8.77 -11.50
N CYS A 82 -8.87 -7.77 -12.12
CA CYS A 82 -10.17 -7.25 -11.70
C CYS A 82 -11.30 -8.23 -12.06
N ASP A 83 -12.19 -8.50 -11.11
CA ASP A 83 -13.31 -9.42 -11.23
C ASP A 83 -14.58 -8.83 -10.57
N ILE A 84 -15.71 -9.51 -10.72
CA ILE A 84 -16.96 -9.09 -10.09
C ILE A 84 -16.83 -9.12 -8.55
N PRO A 85 -17.53 -8.23 -7.81
CA PRO A 85 -17.37 -8.10 -6.36
C PRO A 85 -17.62 -9.38 -5.55
N ARG A 86 -18.40 -10.33 -6.08
CA ARG A 86 -18.64 -11.63 -5.41
C ARG A 86 -17.44 -12.58 -5.41
N LYS A 87 -16.41 -12.31 -6.23
CA LYS A 87 -15.21 -13.12 -6.39
C LYS A 87 -13.92 -12.42 -5.93
N THR A 88 -14.05 -11.19 -5.40
CA THR A 88 -12.90 -10.43 -4.90
C THR A 88 -12.21 -11.15 -3.75
N THR A 89 -10.91 -10.96 -3.63
CA THR A 89 -10.11 -11.39 -2.47
C THR A 89 -9.85 -10.24 -1.50
N CYS A 90 -10.32 -9.04 -1.83
CA CYS A 90 -10.17 -7.88 -0.97
C CYS A 90 -11.12 -8.01 0.23
N HIS A 91 -10.60 -7.79 1.43
CA HIS A 91 -11.30 -7.97 2.70
C HIS A 91 -11.62 -6.63 3.37
#